data_AF-A0A378VXR0-F1
#
_entry.id   AF-A0A378VXR0-F1
#
_cell.length_a   1.000
_cell.length_b   1.000
_cell.length_c   1.000
_cell.angle_alpha   90.00
_cell.angle_beta   90.00
_cell.angle_gamma   90.00
#
_symmetry.space_group_name_H-M   'P 1'
#
loop_
_entity.id
_entity.type
_entity.pdbx_description
1 polymer ?
#
loop_
_entity_poly.entity_id
_entity_poly.type
_entity_poly.pdbx_seq_one_letter_code
_entity_poly.pdbx_strand_id
1 'polypeptide(L)'
;MFGLFAAGFMYFVFAALIRWRGLAAVHKLLPPVVTGPVIMVIGLSVAVAASSMAMGQADGKQVIDYTDSLILSGFTFAVTAIVSVFGSRMMKLIPILIGVASGYVLALLMGLVDTTSIAHAPWFAVPHFETPQVNWQAALFMLPVAVAPAIEHIGGIMAIGNVTGKDYTKDPGLDKPLRATAWACALQV
;
A
#
# COMPACT_ATOMS: atom_id res chain seq x y z
N MET A 1 -17.22 -0.36 -4.69
CA MET A 1 -17.53 -1.13 -3.48
C MET A 1 -17.72 -2.63 -3.77
N PHE A 2 -18.69 -3.05 -4.59
CA PHE A 2 -18.92 -4.50 -4.86
C PHE A 2 -17.73 -5.26 -5.48
N GLY A 3 -16.92 -4.61 -6.33
CA GLY A 3 -15.67 -5.20 -6.81
C GLY A 3 -14.64 -5.48 -5.70
N LEU A 4 -14.54 -4.59 -4.70
CA LEU A 4 -13.67 -4.77 -3.53
C LEU A 4 -14.16 -5.93 -2.66
N PHE A 5 -15.48 -6.03 -2.46
CA PHE A 5 -16.10 -7.17 -1.79
C PHE A 5 -15.76 -8.50 -2.50
N ALA A 6 -15.90 -8.54 -3.83
CA ALA A 6 -15.54 -9.71 -4.64
C ALA A 6 -14.03 -10.04 -4.55
N ALA A 7 -13.16 -9.03 -4.51
CA ALA A 7 -11.73 -9.23 -4.25
C ALA A 7 -11.50 -9.85 -2.86
N GLY A 8 -12.16 -9.36 -1.81
CA GLY A 8 -12.14 -9.96 -0.47
C GLY A 8 -12.60 -11.42 -0.48
N PHE A 9 -13.64 -11.74 -1.25
CA PHE A 9 -14.07 -13.13 -1.47
C PHE A 9 -12.99 -13.98 -2.13
N MET A 10 -12.26 -13.44 -3.11
CA MET A 10 -11.14 -14.14 -3.74
C MET A 10 -10.04 -14.50 -2.71
N TYR A 11 -9.77 -13.64 -1.73
CA TYR A 11 -8.83 -13.95 -0.64
C TYR A 11 -9.29 -15.15 0.22
N PHE A 12 -10.60 -15.32 0.45
CA PHE A 12 -11.12 -16.53 1.08
C PHE A 12 -10.87 -17.78 0.23
N VAL A 13 -11.05 -17.68 -1.08
CA VAL A 13 -10.77 -18.78 -2.03
C VAL A 13 -9.29 -19.17 -1.95
N PHE A 14 -8.38 -18.19 -1.97
CA PHE A 14 -6.95 -18.48 -1.81
C PHE A 14 -6.62 -19.10 -0.46
N ALA A 15 -7.17 -18.57 0.64
CA ALA A 15 -6.94 -19.12 1.97
C ALA A 15 -7.45 -20.58 2.08
N ALA A 16 -8.62 -20.88 1.48
CA ALA A 16 -9.18 -22.22 1.45
C ALA A 16 -8.33 -23.17 0.59
N LEU A 17 -7.86 -22.72 -0.57
CA LEU A 17 -6.99 -23.50 -1.46
C LEU A 17 -5.66 -23.84 -0.77
N ILE A 18 -5.05 -22.87 -0.09
CA ILE A 18 -3.80 -23.04 0.64
C ILE A 18 -3.99 -23.99 1.82
N ARG A 19 -5.11 -23.88 2.54
CA ARG A 19 -5.45 -24.81 3.61
C ARG A 19 -5.64 -26.24 3.09
N TRP A 20 -6.24 -26.41 1.92
CA TRP A 20 -6.52 -27.73 1.36
C TRP A 20 -5.30 -28.40 0.71
N ARG A 21 -4.53 -27.65 -0.09
CA ARG A 21 -3.36 -28.17 -0.83
C ARG A 21 -2.04 -28.05 -0.07
N GLY A 22 -2.03 -27.34 1.06
CA GLY A 22 -0.84 -27.07 1.85
C GLY A 22 0.16 -26.13 1.18
N LEU A 23 1.28 -25.90 1.85
CA LEU A 23 2.35 -24.98 1.42
C LEU A 23 3.01 -25.35 0.10
N ALA A 24 2.98 -26.63 -0.27
CA ALA A 24 3.53 -27.11 -1.54
C ALA A 24 2.81 -26.49 -2.74
N ALA A 25 1.51 -26.20 -2.64
CA ALA A 25 0.80 -25.50 -3.69
C ALA A 25 1.23 -24.03 -3.82
N VAL A 26 1.51 -23.36 -2.70
CA VAL A 26 2.00 -21.96 -2.72
C VAL A 26 3.35 -21.87 -3.41
N HIS A 27 4.31 -22.72 -3.03
CA HIS A 27 5.62 -22.73 -3.68
C HIS A 27 5.58 -23.14 -5.16
N LYS A 28 4.60 -23.94 -5.57
CA LYS A 28 4.40 -24.35 -6.96
C LYS A 28 3.69 -23.30 -7.81
N LEU A 29 2.69 -22.60 -7.25
CA LEU A 29 1.95 -21.54 -7.92
C LEU A 29 2.76 -20.24 -7.97
N LEU A 30 3.46 -19.91 -6.89
CA LEU A 30 4.15 -18.65 -6.66
C LEU A 30 5.64 -18.87 -6.29
N PRO A 31 6.42 -19.53 -7.17
CA PRO A 31 7.85 -19.68 -6.93
C PRO A 31 8.54 -18.29 -6.89
N PRO A 32 9.71 -18.15 -6.25
CA PRO A 32 10.41 -16.87 -6.16
C PRO A 32 10.65 -16.16 -7.51
N VAL A 33 10.82 -16.96 -8.58
CA VAL A 33 10.96 -16.47 -9.97
C VAL A 33 9.71 -15.75 -10.50
N VAL A 34 8.53 -15.95 -9.89
CA VAL A 34 7.28 -15.25 -10.22
C VAL A 34 7.02 -14.11 -9.23
N THR A 35 7.14 -14.39 -7.94
CA THR A 35 6.82 -13.42 -6.87
C THR A 35 7.68 -12.17 -6.95
N GLY A 36 8.99 -12.31 -7.22
CA GLY A 36 9.91 -11.18 -7.35
C GLY A 36 9.53 -10.21 -8.48
N PRO A 37 9.43 -10.67 -9.74
CA PRO A 37 9.00 -9.82 -10.85
C PRO A 37 7.63 -9.17 -10.66
N VAL A 38 6.65 -9.90 -10.12
CA VAL A 38 5.32 -9.33 -9.83
C VAL A 38 5.43 -8.15 -8.86
N ILE A 39 6.17 -8.30 -7.76
CA ILE A 39 6.39 -7.21 -6.80
C ILE A 39 7.13 -6.03 -7.45
N MET A 40 8.14 -6.29 -8.29
CA MET A 40 8.85 -5.22 -9.01
C MET A 40 7.93 -4.44 -9.95
N VAL A 41 7.04 -5.12 -10.68
CA VAL A 41 6.08 -4.48 -11.59
C VAL A 41 5.06 -3.64 -10.81
N ILE A 42 4.58 -4.12 -9.66
CA ILE A 42 3.70 -3.34 -8.77
C ILE A 42 4.43 -2.09 -8.26
N GLY A 43 5.69 -2.21 -7.84
CA GLY A 43 6.49 -1.07 -7.40
C GLY A 43 6.73 -0.04 -8.51
N LEU A 44 7.08 -0.50 -9.71
CA LEU A 44 7.29 0.35 -10.88
C LEU A 44 6.02 1.07 -11.33
N SER A 45 4.86 0.40 -11.27
CA SER A 45 3.59 1.02 -11.68
C SER A 45 3.18 2.16 -10.74
N VAL A 46 3.36 1.99 -9.43
CA VAL A 46 3.09 3.04 -8.44
C VAL A 46 4.15 4.15 -8.49
N ALA A 47 5.40 3.82 -8.84
CA ALA A 47 6.46 4.82 -8.98
C ALA A 47 6.16 5.85 -10.09
N VAL A 48 5.49 5.46 -11.17
CA VAL A 48 5.07 6.40 -12.24
C VAL A 48 4.09 7.44 -11.69
N ALA A 49 3.08 7.00 -10.94
CA ALA A 49 2.12 7.91 -10.30
C ALA A 49 2.78 8.77 -9.22
N ALA A 50 3.67 8.21 -8.41
CA ALA A 50 4.43 8.98 -7.43
C ALA A 50 5.32 10.05 -8.09
N SER A 51 5.90 9.75 -9.27
CA SER A 51 6.72 10.70 -10.02
C SER A 51 5.90 11.86 -10.56
N SER A 52 4.68 11.64 -11.06
CA SER A 52 3.82 12.74 -11.51
C SER A 52 3.38 13.61 -10.33
N MET A 53 3.04 13.01 -9.20
CA MET A 53 2.72 13.73 -7.96
C MET A 53 3.91 14.56 -7.46
N ALA A 54 5.13 14.03 -7.51
CA ALA A 54 6.35 14.75 -7.13
C ALA A 54 6.64 15.96 -8.04
N MET A 55 6.20 15.91 -9.30
CA MET A 55 6.28 17.03 -10.24
C MET A 55 5.10 18.02 -10.10
N GLY A 56 4.23 17.86 -9.10
CA GLY A 56 3.11 18.77 -8.86
C GLY A 56 1.86 18.49 -9.69
N GLN A 57 1.76 17.29 -10.27
CA GLN A 57 0.64 16.93 -11.13
C GLN A 57 -0.41 16.07 -10.40
N ALA A 58 -1.68 16.36 -10.65
CA ALA A 58 -2.80 15.49 -10.30
C ALA A 58 -3.72 15.34 -11.52
N ASP A 59 -4.14 14.11 -11.82
CA ASP A 59 -5.01 13.78 -12.96
C ASP A 59 -4.55 14.39 -14.31
N GLY A 60 -3.23 14.43 -14.53
CA GLY A 60 -2.62 14.96 -15.75
C GLY A 60 -2.61 16.50 -15.85
N LYS A 61 -2.98 17.22 -14.78
CA LYS A 61 -2.93 18.68 -14.71
C LYS A 61 -1.89 19.13 -13.71
N GLN A 62 -1.24 20.26 -14.00
CA GLN A 62 -0.34 20.93 -13.05
C GLN A 62 -1.18 21.61 -11.96
N VAL A 63 -1.04 21.16 -10.72
CA VAL A 63 -1.77 21.69 -9.56
C VAL A 63 -0.91 22.66 -8.76
N ILE A 64 0.38 22.37 -8.64
CA ILE A 64 1.39 23.20 -7.99
C ILE A 64 2.42 23.59 -9.04
N ASP A 65 3.02 24.77 -8.97
CA ASP A 65 4.10 25.15 -9.89
C ASP A 65 5.21 24.08 -9.95
N TYR A 66 5.75 23.83 -11.14
CA TYR A 66 6.75 22.78 -11.35
C TYR A 66 8.02 23.02 -10.53
N THR A 67 8.47 24.27 -10.43
CA THR A 67 9.65 24.65 -9.67
C THR A 67 9.43 24.43 -8.17
N ASP A 68 8.28 24.87 -7.64
CA ASP A 68 7.94 24.66 -6.23
C ASP A 68 7.81 23.18 -5.88
N SER A 69 7.23 22.39 -6.79
CA SER A 69 7.05 20.95 -6.62
C SER A 69 8.39 20.20 -6.59
N LEU A 70 9.35 20.58 -7.45
CA LEU A 70 10.69 20.01 -7.44
C LEU A 70 11.47 20.38 -6.17
N ILE A 71 11.35 21.62 -5.70
CA ILE A 71 11.98 22.05 -4.45
C ILE A 71 11.41 21.24 -3.28
N LEU A 72 10.07 21.14 -3.20
CA LEU A 72 9.39 20.43 -2.11
C LEU A 72 9.70 18.92 -2.12
N SER A 73 9.56 18.26 -3.26
CA SER A 73 9.82 16.83 -3.39
C SER A 73 11.31 16.50 -3.22
N GLY A 74 12.19 17.32 -3.80
CA GLY A 74 13.64 17.20 -3.65
C GLY A 74 14.09 17.37 -2.21
N PHE A 75 13.56 18.37 -1.49
CA PHE A 75 13.83 18.57 -0.07
C PHE A 75 13.32 17.40 0.78
N THR A 76 12.08 16.97 0.58
CA THR A 76 11.48 15.84 1.31
C THR A 76 12.28 14.56 1.11
N PHE A 77 12.70 14.28 -0.13
CA PHE A 77 13.55 13.14 -0.46
C PHE A 77 14.94 13.27 0.17
N ALA A 78 15.58 14.43 0.08
CA ALA A 78 16.90 14.68 0.65
C ALA A 78 16.90 14.46 2.17
N VAL A 79 15.91 15.00 2.89
CA VAL A 79 15.77 14.77 4.34
C VAL A 79 15.58 13.28 4.64
N THR A 80 14.70 12.60 3.91
CA THR A 80 14.47 11.16 4.07
C THR A 80 15.76 10.36 3.87
N ALA A 81 16.52 10.67 2.82
CA ALA A 81 17.77 9.98 2.47
C ALA A 81 18.88 10.27 3.50
N ILE A 82 19.02 11.53 3.94
CA ILE A 82 20.02 11.90 4.96
C ILE A 82 19.70 11.19 6.28
N VAL A 83 18.44 11.16 6.70
CA VAL A 83 18.03 10.51 7.95
C VAL A 83 18.18 8.98 7.88
N SER A 84 17.90 8.36 6.73
CA SER A 84 18.06 6.91 6.57
C SER A 84 19.54 6.48 6.62
N VAL A 85 20.47 7.29 6.13
CA VAL A 85 21.91 6.97 6.09
C VAL A 85 22.65 7.46 7.34
N PHE A 86 22.45 8.71 7.75
CA PHE A 86 23.22 9.39 8.81
C PHE A 86 22.46 9.55 10.13
N GLY A 87 21.17 9.20 10.17
CA GLY A 87 20.37 9.29 11.40
C GLY A 87 20.88 8.41 12.54
N SER A 88 20.50 8.76 13.76
CA SER A 88 20.73 7.90 14.93
C SER A 88 19.95 6.58 14.81
N ARG A 89 20.29 5.58 15.64
CA ARG A 89 19.65 4.24 15.59
C ARG A 89 18.11 4.31 15.57
N MET A 90 17.52 5.22 16.34
CA MET A 90 16.06 5.39 16.38
C MET A 90 15.52 6.13 15.15
N MET A 91 16.22 7.16 14.67
CA MET A 91 15.77 7.94 13.50
C MET A 91 15.80 7.11 12.21
N LYS A 92 16.73 6.16 12.09
CA LYS A 92 16.81 5.21 10.98
C LYS A 92 15.61 4.24 10.90
N LEU A 93 14.82 4.10 11.98
CA LEU A 93 13.61 3.29 11.99
C LEU A 93 12.40 4.01 11.36
N ILE A 94 12.40 5.35 11.37
CA ILE A 94 11.28 6.19 10.91
C ILE A 94 11.69 7.30 9.92
N PRO A 95 12.62 7.08 8.98
CA PRO A 95 13.14 8.15 8.12
C PRO A 95 12.07 8.76 7.21
N ILE A 96 11.12 7.95 6.74
CA ILE A 96 10.01 8.40 5.88
C ILE A 96 9.10 9.36 6.64
N LEU A 97 8.77 9.07 7.91
CA LEU A 97 7.94 9.95 8.73
C LEU A 97 8.62 11.29 8.97
N ILE A 98 9.92 11.28 9.26
CA ILE A 98 10.70 12.51 9.45
C ILE A 98 10.75 13.33 8.16
N GLY A 99 11.01 12.67 7.03
CA GLY A 99 11.01 13.31 5.71
C GLY A 99 9.68 13.98 5.38
N VAL A 100 8.56 13.25 5.50
CA VAL A 100 7.21 13.78 5.25
C VAL A 100 6.88 14.94 6.21
N ALA A 101 7.24 14.83 7.50
CA ALA A 101 7.03 15.91 8.46
C ALA A 101 7.81 17.17 8.09
N SER A 102 9.10 17.03 7.73
CA SER A 102 9.92 18.15 7.27
C SER A 102 9.39 18.75 5.96
N GLY A 103 8.98 17.91 5.00
CA GLY A 103 8.36 18.35 3.75
C GLY A 103 7.07 19.14 3.98
N TYR A 104 6.21 18.68 4.88
CA TYR A 104 4.99 19.39 5.25
C TYR A 104 5.28 20.76 5.89
N VAL A 105 6.29 20.85 6.77
CA VAL A 105 6.75 22.13 7.33
C VAL A 105 7.23 23.07 6.24
N LEU A 106 8.01 22.58 5.26
CA LEU A 106 8.43 23.40 4.13
C LEU A 106 7.24 23.87 3.28
N ALA A 107 6.27 23.00 3.00
CA ALA A 107 5.07 23.34 2.24
C ALA A 107 4.25 24.45 2.93
N LEU A 108 4.16 24.44 4.27
CA LEU A 108 3.56 25.51 5.06
C LEU A 108 4.31 26.83 4.88
N LEU A 109 5.65 26.81 4.95
CA LEU A 109 6.49 28.01 4.77
C LEU A 109 6.41 28.59 3.36
N MET A 110 6.22 27.74 2.35
CA MET A 110 6.03 28.14 0.95
C MET A 110 4.60 28.64 0.66
N GLY A 111 3.66 28.52 1.62
CA GLY A 111 2.27 28.92 1.42
C GLY A 111 1.47 27.99 0.52
N LEU A 112 1.92 26.74 0.33
CA LEU A 112 1.28 25.74 -0.54
C LEU A 112 0.15 24.96 0.14
N VAL A 113 -0.07 25.18 1.44
CA VAL A 113 -1.01 24.41 2.26
C VAL A 113 -2.24 25.25 2.58
N ASP A 114 -3.41 24.81 2.13
CA ASP A 114 -4.70 25.36 2.58
C ASP A 114 -5.13 24.70 3.89
N THR A 115 -5.25 25.51 4.95
CA THR A 115 -5.65 25.07 6.29
C THR A 115 -7.14 25.29 6.59
N THR A 116 -7.90 25.84 5.64
CA THR A 116 -9.32 26.16 5.79
C THR A 116 -10.14 24.92 6.17
N SER A 117 -9.87 23.79 5.52
CA SER A 117 -10.53 22.51 5.80
C SER A 117 -10.27 21.99 7.22
N ILE A 118 -9.11 22.31 7.82
CA ILE A 118 -8.78 21.93 9.19
C ILE A 118 -9.59 22.78 10.17
N ALA A 119 -9.73 24.08 9.91
CA ALA A 119 -10.50 24.99 10.74
C ALA A 119 -12.00 24.67 10.75
N HIS A 120 -12.53 24.15 9.64
CA HIS A 120 -13.95 23.78 9.52
C HIS A 120 -14.24 22.31 9.86
N ALA A 121 -13.23 21.49 10.14
CA ALA A 121 -13.42 20.08 10.45
C ALA A 121 -14.12 19.90 11.81
N PRO A 122 -15.14 19.03 11.90
CA PRO A 122 -15.74 18.68 13.18
C PRO A 122 -14.76 17.86 14.04
N TRP A 123 -14.80 18.05 15.37
CA TRP A 123 -14.02 17.26 16.33
C TRP A 123 -14.36 15.76 16.27
N PHE A 124 -15.60 15.44 15.96
CA PHE A 124 -16.07 14.06 15.74
C PHE A 124 -16.87 14.00 14.44
N ALA A 125 -16.42 13.17 13.52
CA ALA A 125 -17.15 12.82 12.30
C ALA A 125 -17.44 11.33 12.30
N VAL A 126 -18.66 10.96 11.92
CA VAL A 126 -18.97 9.58 11.57
C VAL A 126 -18.45 9.34 10.15
N PRO A 127 -17.68 8.27 9.88
CA PRO A 127 -17.25 7.94 8.53
C PRO A 127 -18.43 7.83 7.57
N HIS A 128 -18.26 8.29 6.34
CA HIS A 128 -19.27 8.10 5.30
C HIS A 128 -19.38 6.62 4.96
N PHE A 129 -20.55 6.03 5.22
CA PHE A 129 -20.86 4.67 4.82
C PHE A 129 -21.47 4.68 3.42
N GLU A 130 -20.80 4.00 2.50
CA GLU A 130 -21.30 3.79 1.15
C GLU A 130 -22.09 2.48 1.10
N THR A 131 -23.24 2.46 0.41
CA THR A 131 -23.97 1.19 0.25
C THR A 131 -23.38 0.37 -0.90
N PRO A 132 -23.15 -0.95 -0.74
CA PRO A 132 -22.66 -1.79 -1.83
C PRO A 132 -23.69 -1.89 -2.95
N GLN A 133 -23.41 -1.23 -4.07
CA GLN A 133 -24.17 -1.43 -5.31
C GLN A 133 -23.63 -2.64 -6.06
N VAL A 134 -24.51 -3.59 -6.36
CA VAL A 134 -24.17 -4.80 -7.12
C VAL A 134 -23.75 -4.39 -8.54
N ASN A 135 -22.50 -4.72 -8.90
CA ASN A 135 -21.94 -4.45 -10.22
C ASN A 135 -21.04 -5.60 -10.64
N TRP A 136 -21.58 -6.52 -11.43
CA TRP A 136 -20.89 -7.76 -11.78
C TRP A 136 -19.68 -7.53 -12.69
N GLN A 137 -19.70 -6.46 -13.50
CA GLN A 137 -18.58 -6.04 -14.34
C GLN A 137 -17.38 -5.64 -13.47
N ALA A 138 -17.61 -4.84 -12.43
CA ALA A 138 -16.58 -4.46 -11.46
C ALA A 138 -16.06 -5.67 -10.66
N ALA A 139 -16.93 -6.61 -10.30
CA ALA A 139 -16.53 -7.85 -9.64
C ALA A 139 -15.62 -8.71 -10.52
N LEU A 140 -16.04 -9.00 -11.75
CA LEU A 140 -15.26 -9.81 -12.70
C LEU A 140 -13.90 -9.19 -13.02
N PHE A 141 -13.81 -7.86 -13.06
CA PHE A 141 -12.53 -7.17 -13.22
C PHE A 141 -11.63 -7.29 -11.97
N MET A 142 -12.20 -7.14 -10.78
CA MET A 142 -11.43 -7.16 -9.53
C MET A 142 -10.95 -8.55 -9.11
N LEU A 143 -11.67 -9.61 -9.48
CA LEU A 143 -11.29 -11.00 -9.16
C LEU A 143 -9.85 -11.37 -9.59
N PRO A 144 -9.42 -11.18 -10.86
CA PRO A 144 -8.04 -11.42 -11.26
C PRO A 144 -7.07 -10.39 -10.69
N VAL A 145 -7.49 -9.14 -10.50
CA VAL A 145 -6.65 -8.09 -9.89
C VAL A 145 -6.25 -8.46 -8.46
N ALA A 146 -7.14 -9.09 -7.70
CA ALA A 146 -6.89 -9.53 -6.33
C ALA A 146 -5.75 -10.55 -6.19
N VAL A 147 -5.35 -11.22 -7.28
CA VAL A 147 -4.21 -12.15 -7.30
C VAL A 147 -2.91 -11.41 -6.96
N ALA A 148 -2.67 -10.23 -7.53
CA ALA A 148 -1.41 -9.50 -7.35
C ALA A 148 -1.13 -9.13 -5.87
N PRO A 149 -2.05 -8.48 -5.13
CA PRO A 149 -1.83 -8.21 -3.72
C PRO A 149 -1.87 -9.48 -2.83
N ALA A 150 -2.49 -10.58 -3.28
CA ALA A 150 -2.36 -11.87 -2.60
C ALA A 150 -0.93 -12.42 -2.72
N ILE A 151 -0.30 -12.29 -3.88
CA ILE A 151 1.12 -12.63 -4.11
C ILE A 151 2.01 -11.74 -3.24
N GLU A 152 1.75 -10.43 -3.23
CA GLU A 152 2.47 -9.46 -2.41
C GLU A 152 2.39 -9.81 -0.91
N HIS A 153 1.21 -10.13 -0.40
CA HIS A 153 1.02 -10.52 0.99
C HIS A 153 1.82 -11.78 1.34
N ILE A 154 1.76 -12.82 0.51
CA ILE A 154 2.53 -14.06 0.72
C ILE A 154 4.04 -13.75 0.67
N GLY A 155 4.49 -12.96 -0.31
CA GLY A 155 5.86 -12.49 -0.44
C GLY A 155 6.36 -11.75 0.80
N GLY A 156 5.54 -10.85 1.35
CA GLY A 156 5.83 -10.11 2.58
C GLY A 156 5.99 -11.02 3.79
N ILE A 157 5.09 -11.99 3.98
CA ILE A 157 5.19 -12.96 5.09
C ILE A 157 6.49 -13.76 5.00
N MET A 158 6.87 -14.21 3.80
CA MET A 158 8.12 -14.95 3.59
C MET A 158 9.35 -14.07 3.86
N ALA A 159 9.33 -12.81 3.42
CA ALA A 159 10.42 -11.86 3.67
C ALA A 159 10.59 -11.58 5.18
N ILE A 160 9.49 -11.36 5.91
CA ILE A 160 9.51 -11.18 7.37
C ILE A 160 10.02 -12.45 8.07
N GLY A 161 9.61 -13.63 7.59
CA GLY A 161 10.11 -14.91 8.11
C GLY A 161 11.62 -15.06 7.98
N ASN A 162 12.19 -14.65 6.84
CA ASN A 162 13.63 -14.66 6.61
C ASN A 162 14.38 -13.68 7.52
N VAL A 163 13.83 -12.49 7.78
CA VAL A 163 14.45 -11.49 8.66
C VAL A 163 14.37 -11.89 10.13
N THR A 164 13.28 -12.52 10.54
CA THR A 164 13.03 -12.91 11.94
C THR A 164 13.51 -14.32 12.29
N GLY A 165 13.94 -15.11 11.30
CA GLY A 165 14.36 -16.50 11.48
C GLY A 165 13.22 -17.47 11.82
N LYS A 166 11.96 -17.13 11.52
CA LYS A 166 10.78 -17.95 11.82
C LYS A 166 9.97 -18.24 10.56
N ASP A 167 9.51 -19.49 10.41
CA ASP A 167 8.69 -19.90 9.27
C ASP A 167 7.19 -19.68 9.55
N TYR A 168 6.75 -18.43 9.34
CA TYR A 168 5.34 -18.05 9.48
C TYR A 168 4.40 -18.72 8.47
N THR A 169 4.96 -19.33 7.42
CA THR A 169 4.16 -20.07 6.45
C THR A 169 3.61 -21.37 7.04
N LYS A 170 4.35 -21.96 8.00
CA LYS A 170 3.94 -23.16 8.73
C LYS A 170 3.19 -22.87 10.02
N ASP A 171 3.68 -21.93 10.83
CA ASP A 171 3.07 -21.54 12.11
C ASP A 171 3.14 -20.01 12.26
N PRO A 172 2.02 -19.28 12.24
CA PRO A 172 0.63 -19.73 12.43
C PRO A 172 -0.05 -20.37 11.20
N GLY A 173 0.59 -20.38 10.03
CA GLY A 173 0.03 -20.84 8.77
C GLY A 173 -0.43 -19.68 7.88
N LEU A 174 -0.24 -19.76 6.56
CA LEU A 174 -0.62 -18.70 5.60
C LEU A 174 -2.14 -18.47 5.53
N ASP A 175 -2.95 -19.47 5.82
CA ASP A 175 -4.40 -19.41 5.70
C ASP A 175 -5.05 -18.40 6.69
N LYS A 176 -4.48 -18.23 7.89
CA LYS A 176 -4.98 -17.30 8.91
C LYS A 176 -4.82 -15.83 8.51
N PRO A 177 -3.61 -15.32 8.17
CA PRO A 177 -3.44 -13.93 7.75
C PRO A 177 -4.20 -13.63 6.45
N LEU A 178 -4.24 -14.57 5.49
CA LEU A 178 -5.04 -14.41 4.27
C LEU A 178 -6.54 -14.28 4.56
N ARG A 179 -7.11 -15.07 5.48
CA ARG A 179 -8.50 -14.89 5.92
C ARG A 179 -8.71 -13.56 6.65
N ALA A 180 -7.76 -13.10 7.44
CA ALA A 180 -7.85 -11.81 8.11
C ALA A 180 -7.91 -10.66 7.10
N THR A 181 -7.07 -10.70 6.05
CA THR A 181 -7.14 -9.74 4.93
C THR A 181 -8.45 -9.86 4.16
N ALA A 182 -8.96 -11.07 3.94
CA ALA A 182 -10.25 -11.28 3.30
C ALA A 182 -11.40 -10.58 4.05
N TRP A 183 -11.43 -10.73 5.38
CA TRP A 183 -12.39 -10.05 6.25
C TRP A 183 -12.21 -8.52 6.21
N ALA A 184 -10.98 -8.03 6.33
CA ALA A 184 -10.71 -6.60 6.27
C ALA A 184 -11.20 -5.97 4.95
N CYS A 185 -10.90 -6.60 3.80
CA CYS A 185 -11.38 -6.11 2.51
C CYS A 185 -12.91 -6.20 2.35
N ALA A 186 -13.55 -7.24 2.89
CA ALA A 186 -14.99 -7.39 2.82
C ALA A 186 -15.75 -6.36 3.69
N LEU A 187 -15.13 -5.91 4.79
CA LEU A 187 -15.69 -4.91 5.72
C LEU A 187 -15.37 -3.46 5.33
N GLN A 188 -14.49 -3.24 4.35
CA GLN A 188 -14.21 -1.92 3.77
C GLN A 188 -15.29 -1.47 2.76
N VAL A 189 -16.44 -2.13 2.77
CA VAL A 189 -17.56 -1.99 1.83
C VAL A 189 -18.82 -1.59 2.56
#